data_AF-A0A484Y6L0-F1
#
_entry.id   AF-A0A484Y6L0-F1
#
_cell.length_a   1.000
_cell.length_b   1.000
_cell.length_c   1.000
_cell.angle_alpha   90.00
_cell.angle_beta   90.00
_cell.angle_gamma   90.00
#
_symmetry.space_group_name_H-M   'P 1'
#
loop_
_entity.id
_entity.type
_entity.pdbx_description
1 polymer ?
#
loop_
_entity_poly.entity_id
_entity_poly.type
_entity_poly.pdbx_seq_one_letter_code
_entity_poly.pdbx_strand_id
1 'polypeptide(L)' 'MKIIADFELSALLVTRSEQGMTLLQPGKAPLHMPTQAQEVYDVTGAGDTVIGVLAATLAAGELPGRGLLLC' A
#
# COMPACT_ATOMS: atom_id res chain seq x y z
N MET A 1 7.91 13.55 -6.28
CA MET A 1 6.95 13.93 -5.22
C MET A 1 5.93 14.98 -5.65
N LYS A 2 5.85 15.36 -6.93
CA LYS A 2 4.94 16.40 -7.40
C LYS A 2 3.47 16.11 -7.09
N ILE A 3 2.96 14.91 -7.39
CA ILE A 3 1.57 14.50 -7.09
C ILE A 3 1.22 14.64 -5.60
N ILE A 4 2.11 14.20 -4.71
CA ILE A 4 1.88 14.27 -3.26
C ILE A 4 1.75 15.74 -2.81
N ALA A 5 2.57 16.63 -3.38
CA ALA A 5 2.53 18.06 -3.06
C ALA A 5 1.31 18.76 -3.70
N ASP A 6 1.03 18.50 -4.97
CA ASP A 6 -0.06 19.12 -5.74
C ASP A 6 -1.45 18.82 -5.14
N PHE A 7 -1.61 17.68 -4.45
CA PHE A 7 -2.86 17.23 -3.84
C PHE A 7 -2.79 17.13 -2.31
N GLU A 8 -1.74 17.67 -1.68
CA GLU A 8 -1.58 17.69 -0.21
C GLU A 8 -1.76 16.32 0.47
N LEU A 9 -1.27 15.26 -0.17
CA LEU A 9 -1.44 13.89 0.32
C LEU A 9 -0.48 13.60 1.48
N SER A 10 -0.98 12.99 2.55
CA SER A 10 -0.15 12.51 3.66
C SER A 10 0.63 11.22 3.31
N ALA A 11 0.11 10.44 2.36
CA ALA A 11 0.72 9.24 1.83
C ALA A 11 0.15 8.90 0.44
N LEU A 12 0.92 8.17 -0.37
CA LEU A 12 0.49 7.57 -1.63
C LEU A 12 0.93 6.10 -1.67
N LEU A 13 -0.04 5.19 -1.72
CA LEU A 13 0.20 3.76 -1.90
C LEU A 13 -0.02 3.39 -3.37
N VAL A 14 0.98 2.73 -3.97
CA VAL A 14 0.94 2.31 -5.37
C VAL A 14 1.04 0.79 -5.44
N THR A 15 0.01 0.13 -5.99
CA THR A 15 0.04 -1.30 -6.33
C THR A 15 0.72 -1.48 -7.68
N ARG A 16 1.73 -2.35 -7.73
CA ARG A 16 2.60 -2.60 -8.89
C ARG A 16 2.54 -4.05 -9.36
N SER A 17 1.37 -4.68 -9.26
CA SER A 17 1.15 -6.07 -9.70
C SER A 17 2.18 -7.02 -9.05
N GLU A 18 2.91 -7.81 -9.84
CA GLU A 18 3.93 -8.77 -9.43
C GLU A 18 5.15 -8.13 -8.76
N GLN A 19 5.28 -6.80 -8.82
CA GLN A 19 6.34 -6.05 -8.14
C GLN A 19 5.93 -5.61 -6.73
N GLY A 20 4.71 -5.96 -6.30
CA GLY A 20 4.19 -5.64 -4.97
C GLY A 20 3.65 -4.23 -4.85
N MET A 21 3.96 -3.56 -3.75
CA MET A 21 3.43 -2.25 -3.42
C MET A 21 4.55 -1.27 -3.06
N THR A 22 4.28 0.02 -3.24
CA THR A 22 5.18 1.08 -2.78
C THR A 22 4.39 2.14 -2.03
N LEU A 23 4.76 2.37 -0.78
CA LEU A 23 4.23 3.45 0.05
C LEU A 23 5.19 4.63 0.01
N LEU A 24 4.68 5.78 -0.44
CA LEU A 24 5.38 7.05 -0.52
C LEU A 24 4.81 7.99 0.52
N GLN A 25 5.67 8.69 1.26
CA GLN A 25 5.27 9.70 2.24
C GLN A 25 6.19 10.91 2.17
N PRO A 26 5.67 12.14 2.43
CA PRO A 26 6.51 13.32 2.61
C PRO A 26 7.63 13.10 3.63
N GLY A 27 8.86 13.48 3.27
CA GLY A 27 10.01 13.44 4.17
C GLY A 27 10.50 12.04 4.57
N LYS A 28 9.98 10.96 3.97
CA LYS A 28 10.42 9.58 4.24
C LYS A 28 10.93 8.92 2.97
N ALA A 29 11.85 7.98 3.14
CA ALA A 29 12.25 7.11 2.05
C ALA A 29 11.04 6.25 1.58
N PRO A 30 10.94 5.94 0.28
CA PRO A 30 9.95 5.00 -0.22
C PRO A 30 10.04 3.65 0.51
N LEU A 31 8.90 3.14 0.94
CA LEU A 31 8.79 1.78 1.48
C LEU A 31 8.29 0.86 0.37
N HIS A 32 9.13 -0.06 -0.06
CA HIS A 32 8.78 -1.10 -1.03
C HIS A 32 8.40 -2.38 -0.30
N MET A 33 7.24 -2.91 -0.63
CA MET A 33 6.72 -4.17 -0.10
C MET A 33 6.63 -5.15 -1.27
N PRO A 34 7.49 -6.19 -1.33
CA PRO A 34 7.38 -7.19 -2.38
C PRO A 34 6.06 -7.94 -2.23
N THR A 35 5.46 -8.35 -3.35
CA THR A 35 4.30 -9.24 -3.30
C THR A 35 4.76 -10.66 -2.94
N GLN A 36 3.96 -11.37 -2.15
CA GLN A 36 4.02 -12.82 -2.09
C GLN A 36 3.11 -13.39 -3.17
N ALA A 37 3.45 -13.19 -4.44
CA ALA A 37 2.67 -13.75 -5.54
C ALA A 37 2.91 -15.26 -5.63
N GLN A 38 2.16 -16.05 -4.86
CA GLN A 38 2.02 -17.48 -5.09
C GLN A 38 1.02 -17.69 -6.22
N GLU A 39 1.47 -18.00 -7.45
CA GLU A 39 0.67 -18.34 -8.66
C GLU A 39 -0.84 -18.00 -8.56
N VAL A 40 -1.18 -16.72 -8.42
CA VAL A 40 -2.58 -16.30 -8.29
C VAL A 40 -3.09 -15.99 -9.69
N TYR A 41 -3.95 -16.88 -10.21
CA TYR A 41 -4.55 -16.77 -11.54
C TYR A 41 -5.65 -15.69 -11.63
N ASP A 42 -6.13 -15.18 -10.48
CA ASP A 42 -7.16 -14.14 -10.42
C ASP A 42 -6.74 -13.04 -9.44
N VAL A 43 -6.60 -11.81 -9.96
CA VAL A 43 -6.22 -10.59 -9.22
C VAL A 43 -7.41 -9.65 -8.99
N THR A 44 -8.63 -10.12 -9.29
CA THR A 44 -9.85 -9.37 -9.06
C THR A 44 -10.04 -9.14 -7.55
N GLY A 45 -10.24 -7.87 -7.15
CA GLY A 45 -10.47 -7.51 -5.75
C GLY A 45 -9.20 -7.30 -4.90
N ALA A 46 -7.99 -7.46 -5.43
CA ALA A 46 -6.76 -7.21 -4.69
C ALA A 46 -6.69 -5.78 -4.11
N GLY A 47 -7.23 -4.80 -4.85
CA GLY A 47 -7.36 -3.42 -4.38
C GLY A 47 -8.32 -3.29 -3.19
N ASP A 48 -9.46 -3.98 -3.22
CA ASP A 48 -10.43 -3.94 -2.13
C ASP A 48 -9.86 -4.56 -0.85
N THR A 49 -9.11 -5.66 -0.97
CA THR A 49 -8.38 -6.27 0.14
C THR A 49 -7.36 -5.30 0.73
N VAL A 50 -6.56 -4.64 -0.11
CA VAL A 50 -5.58 -3.63 0.33
C VAL A 50 -6.25 -2.49 1.10
N ILE A 51 -7.39 -1.98 0.61
CA ILE A 51 -8.15 -0.93 1.27
C ILE A 51 -8.70 -1.42 2.62
N GLY A 52 -9.28 -2.62 2.66
CA GLY A 52 -9.84 -3.20 3.89
C GLY A 52 -8.79 -3.40 4.98
N VAL A 53 -7.63 -3.98 4.63
CA VAL A 53 -6.51 -4.18 5.55
C VAL A 53 -5.94 -2.84 6.01
N LEU A 54 -5.76 -1.88 5.11
CA LEU A 54 -5.29 -0.54 5.47
C LEU A 54 -6.25 0.15 6.46
N ALA A 55 -7.55 0.11 6.19
CA ALA A 55 -8.57 0.69 7.06
C ALA A 55 -8.58 0.02 8.45
N ALA A 56 -8.50 -1.31 8.50
CA ALA A 56 -8.43 -2.06 9.76
C ALA A 56 -7.17 -1.71 10.58
N THR A 57 -6.02 -1.60 9.91
CA THR A 57 -4.73 -1.25 10.54
C THR A 57 -4.78 0.17 11.13
N LEU A 58 -5.33 1.12 10.38
CA LEU A 58 -5.55 2.49 10.85
C LEU A 58 -6.53 2.53 12.04
N ALA A 59 -7.63 1.77 11.97
CA ALA A 59 -8.61 1.68 13.06
C ALA A 59 -8.01 1.05 14.33
N ALA A 60 -7.05 0.13 14.19
CA ALA A 60 -6.29 -0.44 15.29
C ALA A 60 -5.20 0.48 15.85
N GLY A 61 -5.01 1.68 15.27
CA GLY A 61 -3.96 2.63 15.69
C GLY A 61 -2.55 2.23 15.24
N GLU A 62 -2.44 1.30 14.30
CA GLU A 62 -1.16 0.82 13.80
C GLU A 62 -0.65 1.65 12.60
N LEU A 63 0.65 1.51 12.31
CA LEU A 63 1.27 2.17 11.17
C LEU A 63 0.79 1.55 9.84
N PRO A 64 0.45 2.37 8.83
CA PRO A 64 -0.07 1.90 7.54
C PRO A 64 0.75 0.79 6.88
N GLY A 65 2.09 0.88 6.96
CA GLY A 65 2.98 -0.08 6.32
C GLY A 65 2.98 -1.47 6.95
N ARG A 66 2.53 -1.63 8.19
CA ARG A 66 2.56 -2.93 8.90
C ARG A 66 1.44 -3.86 8.45
N GLY A 67 0.24 -3.32 8.27
CA GLY A 67 -0.90 -4.09 7.78
C GLY A 67 -0.74 -4.55 6.34
N LEU A 68 -0.10 -3.73 5.50
CA LEU A 68 0.09 -4.03 4.08
C LEU A 68 1.02 -5.21 3.79
N LEU A 69 1.76 -5.71 4.80
CA LEU A 69 2.51 -6.96 4.71
C LEU A 69 1.63 -8.21 4.85
N LEU A 70 0.35 -8.05 5.20
CA LEU A 70 -0.64 -9.13 5.31
C LEU A 70 -1.41 -9.37 4.01
N CYS A 71 -1.18 -8.54 2.99
CA CYS A 71 -1.71 -8.68 1.64
C CYS A 71 -0.66 -9.32 0.74
#